data_AF-A0A7J7LUT8-F1
#
_entry.id   AF-A0A7J7LUT8-F1
#
_cell.length_a   1.000
_cell.length_b   1.000
_cell.length_c   1.000
_cell.angle_alpha   90.00
_cell.angle_beta   90.00
_cell.angle_gamma   90.00
#
_symmetry.space_group_name_H-M   'P 1'
#
loop_
_entity.id
_entity.type
_entity.pdbx_description
1 polymer ?
#
loop_
_entity_poly.entity_id
_entity_poly.type
_entity_poly.pdbx_seq_one_letter_code
_entity_poly.pdbx_strand_id
1 'polypeptide(L)' 'MRLRLRYDDLYDPLMDLDIKEALNRLPRKIVKARNQRLKRAMDLSMKRDELPADQSVEFREIRERNQLGSH' A
#
# COMPACT_ATOMS: atom_id res chain seq x y z
N MET A 1 -1.68 -8.53 -12.49
CA MET A 1 -0.93 -7.28 -12.76
C MET A 1 0.41 -7.36 -12.06
N ARG A 2 1.51 -6.97 -12.73
CA ARG A 2 2.88 -7.06 -12.19
C ARG A 2 3.29 -5.71 -11.59
N LEU A 3 3.64 -5.68 -10.31
CA LEU A 3 4.21 -4.48 -9.66
C LEU A 3 5.65 -4.30 -10.18
N ARG A 4 6.02 -3.09 -10.62
CA ARG A 4 7.35 -2.79 -11.19
C ARG A 4 8.43 -2.63 -10.10
N LEU A 5 8.53 -3.63 -9.24
CA LEU A 5 9.59 -3.77 -8.24
C LEU A 5 10.78 -4.53 -8.84
N ARG A 6 11.98 -4.23 -8.36
CA ARG A 6 13.14 -5.10 -8.55
C ARG A 6 13.09 -6.20 -7.50
N TYR A 7 13.74 -7.33 -7.78
CA TYR A 7 13.83 -8.43 -6.82
C TYR A 7 14.42 -7.96 -5.48
N ASP A 8 15.48 -7.16 -5.53
CA ASP A 8 16.14 -6.62 -4.33
C ASP A 8 15.28 -5.66 -3.50
N ASP A 9 14.19 -5.13 -4.05
CA ASP A 9 13.28 -4.26 -3.29
C ASP A 9 12.46 -5.06 -2.25
N LEU A 10 12.36 -6.40 -2.41
CA LEU A 10 11.56 -7.28 -1.57
C LEU A 10 12.23 -7.67 -0.25
N TYR A 11 13.53 -7.39 -0.11
CA TYR A 11 14.29 -7.69 1.09
C TYR A 11 13.93 -6.75 2.25
N ASP A 12 13.36 -7.29 3.33
CA ASP A 12 12.91 -6.49 4.49
C ASP A 12 14.06 -6.22 5.48
N PRO A 13 14.49 -4.96 5.68
CA PRO A 13 15.54 -4.61 6.63
C PRO A 13 15.14 -4.74 8.11
N LEU A 14 13.87 -5.00 8.43
CA LEU A 14 13.45 -5.28 9.81
C LEU A 14 13.60 -6.76 10.17
N MET A 15 13.61 -7.64 9.17
CA MET A 15 13.69 -9.09 9.36
C MET A 15 15.12 -9.64 9.30
N ASP A 16 16.06 -8.86 8.78
CA ASP A 16 17.46 -9.26 8.62
C ASP A 16 18.40 -8.06 8.80
N LEU A 17 19.35 -8.21 9.73
CA LEU A 17 20.32 -7.18 10.08
C LEU A 17 21.33 -6.94 8.95
N ASP A 18 21.67 -7.96 8.16
CA ASP A 18 22.62 -7.83 7.05
C ASP A 18 22.00 -7.02 5.91
N ILE A 19 20.70 -7.20 5.68
CA ILE A 19 19.93 -6.40 4.72
C ILE A 19 19.90 -4.93 5.17
N LYS A 20 19.65 -4.69 6.46
CA LYS A 20 19.68 -3.33 7.04
C LYS A 20 21.05 -2.69 6.86
N GLU A 21 22.13 -3.41 7.15
CA GLU A 21 23.48 -2.88 7.02
C GLU A 21 23.87 -2.63 5.56
N ALA A 22 23.53 -3.54 4.64
CA ALA A 22 23.73 -3.34 3.21
C ALA A 22 23.02 -2.07 2.71
N LEU A 23 21.77 -1.83 3.12
CA LEU A 23 21.03 -0.62 2.77
C LEU A 23 21.68 0.66 3.33
N ASN A 24 22.24 0.60 4.55
CA ASN A 24 22.93 1.75 5.16
C ASN A 24 24.24 2.11 4.44
N ARG A 25 24.90 1.13 3.82
CA ARG A 25 26.14 1.33 3.05
C ARG A 25 25.89 1.88 1.63
N LEU A 26 24.69 1.71 1.08
CA LEU A 26 24.38 2.15 -0.27
C LEU A 26 24.29 3.68 -0.40
N PRO A 27 24.63 4.25 -1.57
CA PRO A 27 24.40 5.65 -1.85
C PRO A 27 22.94 6.06 -1.64
N ARG A 28 22.72 7.20 -0.99
CA ARG A 28 21.38 7.71 -0.65
C ARG A 28 20.44 7.83 -1.85
N LYS A 29 20.95 8.16 -3.04
CA LYS A 29 20.16 8.22 -4.28
C LYS A 29 19.54 6.86 -4.65
N ILE A 30 20.26 5.75 -4.41
CA ILE A 30 19.80 4.39 -4.71
C ILE A 30 18.70 3.99 -3.73
N VAL A 31 18.92 4.21 -2.44
CA VAL A 31 17.92 3.91 -1.39
C VAL A 31 16.63 4.70 -1.62
N LYS A 32 16.74 5.99 -1.96
CA LYS A 32 15.57 6.82 -2.30
C LYS A 32 14.80 6.27 -3.51
N ALA A 33 15.51 5.84 -4.55
CA ALA A 33 14.88 5.25 -5.73
C ALA A 33 14.18 3.91 -5.41
N ARG A 34 14.75 3.07 -4.53
CA ARG A 34 14.10 1.87 -3.98
C ARG A 34 12.81 2.24 -3.26
N ASN A 35 12.85 3.19 -2.33
CA ASN A 35 11.68 3.59 -1.55
C ASN A 35 10.56 4.18 -2.41
N GLN A 36 10.90 4.90 -3.49
CA GLN A 36 9.91 5.39 -4.46
C GLN A 36 9.20 4.25 -5.20
N ARG A 37 9.92 3.18 -5.57
CA ARG A 37 9.32 2.00 -6.20
C ARG A 37 8.37 1.29 -5.24
N LEU A 38 8.79 1.09 -3.99
CA LEU A 38 7.96 0.49 -2.94
C LEU A 38 6.69 1.29 -2.68
N LYS A 39 6.81 2.61 -2.50
CA LYS A 39 5.64 3.48 -2.31
C LYS A 39 4.66 3.38 -3.47
N ARG A 40 5.15 3.48 -4.72
CA ARG A 40 4.30 3.33 -5.91
C ARG A 40 3.61 1.97 -5.95
N ALA A 41 4.32 0.90 -5.58
CA ALA A 41 3.75 -0.44 -5.56
C ALA A 41 2.65 -0.56 -4.51
N MET A 42 2.83 0.04 -3.32
CA MET A 42 1.80 0.13 -2.28
C MET A 42 0.61 0.95 -2.75
N ASP A 43 0.83 2.14 -3.32
CA ASP A 43 -0.24 2.99 -3.86
C ASP A 43 -1.08 2.26 -4.93
N LEU A 44 -0.42 1.51 -5.83
CA LEU A 44 -1.10 0.71 -6.85
C LEU A 44 -1.80 -0.52 -6.27
N SER A 45 -1.32 -1.08 -5.17
CA SER A 45 -1.98 -2.19 -4.48
C SER A 45 -3.25 -1.70 -3.79
N MET A 46 -3.15 -0.62 -3.00
CA MET A 46 -4.27 -0.05 -2.24
C MET A 46 -5.42 0.40 -3.15
N LYS A 47 -5.12 1.08 -4.27
CA LYS A 47 -6.14 1.53 -5.23
C LYS A 47 -6.93 0.40 -5.89
N ARG A 48 -6.41 -0.82 -5.87
CA ARG A 48 -7.09 -1.98 -6.46
C ARG A 48 -8.06 -2.63 -5.48
N ASP A 49 -7.88 -2.38 -4.19
CA ASP A 49 -8.69 -2.95 -3.11
C ASP A 49 -9.66 -1.90 -2.53
N GLU A 50 -9.85 -0.75 -3.19
CA GLU A 50 -10.91 0.19 -2.80
C GLU A 50 -12.25 -0.52 -2.90
N LEU A 51 -12.92 -0.73 -1.75
CA LEU A 51 -14.27 -1.26 -1.75
C LEU A 51 -15.15 -0.32 -2.58
N PRO A 52 -15.95 -0.86 -3.51
CA PRO A 52 -16.99 -0.10 -4.19
C PRO A 52 -17.79 0.74 -3.17
N ALA A 53 -18.11 1.99 -3.53
CA ALA A 53 -18.74 2.92 -2.61
C ALA A 53 -20.00 2.35 -1.95
N ASP A 54 -20.74 1.48 -2.68
CA ASP A 54 -21.95 0.80 -2.20
C ASP A 54 -21.71 -0.27 -1.11
N GLN A 55 -20.48 -0.73 -0.95
CA GLN A 55 -20.04 -1.71 0.04
C GLN A 55 -19.29 -1.08 1.22
N SER A 56 -19.04 0.24 1.17
CA SER A 56 -18.45 0.96 2.29
C SER A 56 -19.41 0.99 3.48
N VAL A 57 -18.84 0.92 4.69
CA VAL A 57 -19.61 0.91 5.95
C VAL A 57 -20.48 2.17 6.06
N GLU A 58 -19.94 3.31 5.62
CA GLU A 58 -20.62 4.60 5.58
C GLU A 58 -21.83 4.60 4.63
N PHE A 59 -21.71 4.03 3.42
CA PHE A 59 -22.83 3.92 2.48
C PHE A 59 -23.94 2.99 2.97
N ARG A 60 -23.56 1.90 3.66
CA ARG A 60 -24.52 0.99 4.30
C ARG A 60 -25.31 1.69 5.41
N GLU A 61 -24.63 2.45 6.26
CA GLU A 61 -25.28 3.23 7.33
C GLU A 61 -26.23 4.31 6.79
N ILE A 62 -25.84 5.01 5.72
CA ILE A 62 -26.71 6.02 5.08
C ILE A 62 -27.97 5.37 4.49
N ARG A 63 -27.82 4.19 3.85
CA ARG A 63 -28.95 3.45 3.30
C ARG A 63 -29.92 2.98 4.38
N GLU A 64 -29.41 2.44 5.48
CA GLU A 64 -30.22 1.97 6.61
C GLU A 64 -30.96 3.13 7.29
N ARG A 65 -30.31 4.30 7.47
CA ARG A 65 -30.97 5.51 7.99
C ARG A 65 -32.07 6.04 7.07
N ASN A 66 -31.86 6.05 5.77
CA ASN A 66 -32.85 6.53 4.80
C ASN A 66 -34.07 5.59 4.68
N GLN A 67 -33.91 4.30 4.99
CA GLN A 67 -35.03 3.33 4.98
C GLN A 67 -35.91 3.41 6.23
N LEU A 68 -35.37 3.87 7.36
CA LEU A 68 -36.10 4.00 8.63
C LEU A 68 -36.90 5.30 8.75
N GLY A 69 -36.70 6.27 7.86
CA GLY A 69 -37.41 7.56 7.84
C GLY A 69 -38.65 7.63 6.96
N SER A 70 -39.11 6.49 6.39
CA SER A 70 -40.24 6.44 5.44
C SER A 70 -41.54 5.88 6.04
N HIS A 71 -41.76 6.05 7.35
CA HIS A 71 -43.02 5.73 8.03
C HIS A 71 -43.59 6.96 8.75
#